data_AF-A0A2E0Z611-F1
#
_entry.id   AF-A0A2E0Z611-F1
#
_cell.length_a   1.000
_cell.length_b   1.000
_cell.length_c   1.000
_cell.angle_alpha   90.00
_cell.angle_beta   90.00
_cell.angle_gamma   90.00
#
_symmetry.space_group_name_H-M   'P 1'
#
loop_
_entity.id
_entity.type
_entity.pdbx_description
1 polymer ?
#
loop_
_entity_poly.entity_id
_entity_poly.type
_entity_poly.pdbx_seq_one_letter_code
_entity_poly.pdbx_strand_id
1 'polypeptide(L)'
;MKQYNVTQMENSWKFDKRWHGIERPYTAEDVCRLRGTIQIEHTLARMGAERLWRLMHSEDYVNALGAVTGNQAVQMVQAGLKAIYLSGWQVAADANNASHTYPDQSLYPADSAPKLAQRINNALMRADQIYHMNNQNGVYWFAPIVADAESGFGGSLNAFELMKMMIEAGVAGVHFEDQLSSAKKCGHMGGKVLVPTREFIQKLVSARLAADVMGVPTVIIARTDADSAQLITSDIDPRDQPFITGERTAEGFYNVTGGLESAIARGLAYAPYADVIWCETSTPDLDEAKAFADAIHEKFPGKMLAYNCSPSFNWRRNLDEATIAKFQVELGKMGYKFQFVTLAGFHALNTSMFELALAYKNDGMAGYSRLQEREFDLEASDGYRAIKHQSFVGAGYFDEIQLTISGGEASTAALKGSTEEAQFEGVPQPAHA
;
A
#
# COMPACT_ATOMS: atom_id res chain seq x y z
N MET A 1 -23.28 -28.68 -4.66
CA MET A 1 -22.30 -27.57 -4.74
C MET A 1 -22.59 -26.45 -3.74
N LYS A 2 -23.78 -25.81 -3.70
CA LYS A 2 -24.05 -24.69 -2.78
C LYS A 2 -23.88 -25.04 -1.29
N GLN A 3 -24.47 -26.15 -0.82
CA GLN A 3 -24.37 -26.57 0.58
C GLN A 3 -22.93 -27.00 0.98
N TYR A 4 -22.17 -27.57 0.05
CA TYR A 4 -20.76 -27.94 0.27
C TYR A 4 -19.87 -26.70 0.49
N ASN A 5 -20.13 -25.61 -0.24
CA ASN A 5 -19.36 -24.37 -0.12
C ASN A 5 -19.63 -23.62 1.20
N VAL A 6 -20.86 -23.68 1.71
CA VAL A 6 -21.22 -23.07 3.01
C VAL A 6 -20.44 -23.75 4.14
N THR A 7 -20.55 -25.07 4.27
CA THR A 7 -19.87 -25.82 5.35
C THR A 7 -18.35 -25.68 5.29
N GLN A 8 -17.76 -25.63 4.09
CA GLN A 8 -16.31 -25.40 3.94
C GLN A 8 -15.90 -24.02 4.46
N MET A 9 -16.68 -22.98 4.15
CA MET A 9 -16.41 -21.61 4.61
C MET A 9 -16.59 -21.47 6.13
N GLU A 10 -17.65 -22.03 6.69
CA GLU A 10 -17.87 -22.06 8.15
C GLU A 10 -16.72 -22.77 8.88
N ASN A 11 -16.27 -23.91 8.35
CA ASN A 11 -15.13 -24.63 8.91
C ASN A 11 -13.84 -23.81 8.81
N SER A 12 -13.59 -23.13 7.69
CA SER A 12 -12.44 -22.24 7.56
C SER A 12 -12.50 -21.13 8.62
N TRP A 13 -13.60 -20.37 8.69
CA TRP A 13 -13.76 -19.27 9.65
C TRP A 13 -13.61 -19.71 11.11
N LYS A 14 -14.03 -20.94 11.44
CA LYS A 14 -13.97 -21.46 12.80
C LYS A 14 -12.58 -21.99 13.19
N PHE A 15 -11.89 -22.66 12.27
CA PHE A 15 -10.71 -23.47 12.62
C PHE A 15 -9.39 -22.92 12.05
N ASP A 16 -9.43 -22.12 11.00
CA ASP A 16 -8.22 -21.58 10.39
C ASP A 16 -7.68 -20.40 11.19
N LYS A 17 -6.37 -20.39 11.44
CA LYS A 17 -5.69 -19.34 12.22
C LYS A 17 -5.84 -17.95 11.59
N ARG A 18 -6.00 -17.90 10.26
CA ARG A 18 -6.23 -16.67 9.51
C ARG A 18 -7.41 -15.85 10.04
N TRP A 19 -8.44 -16.51 10.59
CA TRP A 19 -9.69 -15.86 10.99
C TRP A 19 -9.85 -15.71 12.51
N HIS A 20 -8.83 -16.06 13.28
CA HIS A 20 -8.88 -15.97 14.74
C HIS A 20 -9.12 -14.51 15.19
N GLY A 21 -10.18 -14.30 15.99
CA GLY A 21 -10.55 -12.98 16.49
C GLY A 21 -11.19 -12.05 15.45
N ILE A 22 -11.58 -12.57 14.27
CA ILE A 22 -12.29 -11.80 13.24
C ILE A 22 -13.79 -12.07 13.34
N GLU A 23 -14.58 -11.03 13.60
CA GLU A 23 -16.03 -11.08 13.65
C GLU A 23 -16.67 -10.76 12.29
N ARG A 24 -17.79 -11.44 12.02
CA ARG A 24 -18.64 -11.20 10.85
C ARG A 24 -20.09 -11.10 11.32
N PRO A 25 -20.79 -9.99 11.07
CA PRO A 25 -22.22 -9.87 11.39
C PRO A 25 -23.13 -10.52 10.33
N TYR A 26 -22.55 -11.28 9.39
CA TYR A 26 -23.25 -12.02 8.33
C TYR A 26 -22.78 -13.47 8.32
N THR A 27 -23.52 -14.31 7.60
CA THR A 27 -23.33 -15.77 7.57
C THR A 27 -22.59 -16.24 6.32
N ALA A 28 -22.09 -17.48 6.33
CA ALA A 28 -21.51 -18.11 5.14
C ALA A 28 -22.59 -18.31 4.04
N GLU A 29 -23.85 -18.49 4.43
CA GLU A 29 -25.00 -18.54 3.52
C GLU A 29 -25.20 -17.21 2.79
N ASP A 30 -25.02 -16.08 3.47
CA ASP A 30 -25.09 -14.76 2.85
C ASP A 30 -24.02 -14.59 1.78
N VAL A 31 -22.77 -14.97 2.10
CA VAL A 31 -21.66 -14.93 1.14
C VAL A 31 -21.97 -15.81 -0.07
N CYS A 32 -22.34 -17.06 0.15
CA CYS A 32 -22.66 -18.00 -0.93
C CYS A 32 -23.89 -17.57 -1.76
N ARG A 33 -24.83 -16.82 -1.17
CA ARG A 33 -26.00 -16.25 -1.86
C ARG A 33 -25.61 -15.07 -2.74
N LEU A 34 -24.68 -14.21 -2.30
CA LEU A 34 -24.27 -12.99 -2.98
C LEU A 34 -23.18 -13.19 -4.04
N ARG A 35 -22.42 -14.30 -3.96
CA ARG A 35 -21.27 -14.57 -4.84
C ARG A 35 -21.59 -14.90 -6.30
N GLY A 36 -22.83 -15.29 -6.61
CA GLY A 36 -23.18 -15.83 -7.93
C GLY A 36 -22.87 -17.32 -8.07
N THR A 37 -22.95 -17.83 -9.31
CA THR A 37 -22.95 -19.29 -9.59
C THR A 37 -21.56 -19.88 -9.80
N ILE A 38 -20.56 -19.07 -10.13
CA ILE A 38 -19.17 -19.48 -10.37
C ILE A 38 -18.23 -18.69 -9.45
N GLN A 39 -17.18 -19.34 -8.95
CA GLN A 39 -16.09 -18.66 -8.24
C GLN A 39 -15.03 -18.27 -9.28
N ILE A 40 -14.84 -16.97 -9.47
CA ILE A 40 -13.72 -16.44 -10.25
C ILE A 40 -12.48 -16.45 -9.35
N GLU A 41 -11.35 -16.91 -9.90
CA GLU A 41 -10.09 -16.97 -9.17
C GLU A 41 -9.34 -15.64 -9.28
N HIS A 42 -8.79 -15.18 -8.15
CA HIS A 42 -8.02 -13.94 -8.05
C HIS A 42 -6.60 -14.25 -7.55
N THR A 43 -5.81 -14.92 -8.40
CA THR A 43 -4.52 -15.52 -8.05
C THR A 43 -3.57 -14.56 -7.35
N LEU A 44 -3.35 -13.36 -7.91
CA LEU A 44 -2.40 -12.38 -7.35
C LEU A 44 -2.86 -11.86 -5.98
N ALA A 45 -4.16 -11.60 -5.80
CA ALA A 45 -4.71 -11.19 -4.52
C ALA A 45 -4.58 -12.29 -3.45
N ARG A 46 -4.90 -13.55 -3.81
CA ARG A 46 -4.75 -14.69 -2.90
C ARG A 46 -3.29 -14.87 -2.47
N MET A 47 -2.38 -15.00 -3.43
CA MET A 47 -0.94 -15.19 -3.17
C MET A 47 -0.34 -14.03 -2.38
N GLY A 48 -0.69 -12.80 -2.75
CA GLY A 48 -0.25 -11.58 -2.08
C GLY A 48 -0.72 -11.54 -0.63
N ALA A 49 -2.02 -11.76 -0.38
CA ALA A 49 -2.60 -11.73 0.96
C ALA A 49 -2.00 -12.81 1.88
N GLU A 50 -1.85 -14.04 1.39
CA GLU A 50 -1.23 -15.14 2.12
C GLU A 50 0.25 -14.86 2.41
N ARG A 51 0.98 -14.25 1.48
CA ARG A 51 2.37 -13.84 1.69
C ARG A 51 2.47 -12.71 2.70
N LEU A 52 1.66 -11.66 2.58
CA LEU A 52 1.64 -10.53 3.50
C LEU A 52 1.37 -11.00 4.93
N TRP A 53 0.36 -11.87 5.10
CA TRP A 53 0.03 -12.46 6.38
C TRP A 53 1.22 -13.23 6.97
N ARG A 54 1.88 -14.08 6.18
CA ARG A 54 3.08 -14.81 6.61
C ARG A 54 4.21 -13.85 7.02
N LEU A 55 4.53 -12.85 6.19
CA LEU A 55 5.59 -11.89 6.47
C LEU A 55 5.37 -11.14 7.79
N MET A 56 4.15 -10.66 8.05
CA MET A 56 3.84 -9.96 9.31
C MET A 56 3.94 -10.87 10.55
N HIS A 57 3.87 -12.19 10.39
CA HIS A 57 4.07 -13.15 11.48
C HIS A 57 5.51 -13.61 11.63
N SER A 58 6.27 -13.70 10.53
CA SER A 58 7.62 -14.28 10.53
C SER A 58 8.74 -13.26 10.64
N GLU A 59 8.50 -12.01 10.23
CA GLU A 59 9.48 -10.94 10.30
C GLU A 59 9.30 -10.11 11.58
N ASP A 60 10.35 -9.42 12.01
CA ASP A 60 10.26 -8.45 13.11
C ASP A 60 9.24 -7.36 12.78
N TYR A 61 9.28 -6.88 11.53
CA TYR A 61 8.29 -6.03 10.88
C TYR A 61 8.47 -6.10 9.36
N VAL A 62 7.45 -5.68 8.61
CA VAL A 62 7.48 -5.54 7.15
C VAL A 62 7.45 -4.06 6.83
N ASN A 63 8.52 -3.53 6.24
CA ASN A 63 8.56 -2.14 5.79
C ASN A 63 8.33 -1.99 4.28
N ALA A 64 7.70 -0.89 3.89
CA ALA A 64 7.38 -0.58 2.50
C ALA A 64 7.54 0.92 2.19
N LEU A 65 7.62 1.24 0.90
CA LEU A 65 7.64 2.60 0.38
C LEU A 65 6.44 2.80 -0.55
N GLY A 66 5.87 4.01 -0.54
CA GLY A 66 4.79 4.40 -1.46
C GLY A 66 5.28 4.47 -2.90
N ALA A 67 4.72 3.63 -3.78
CA ALA A 67 5.00 3.62 -5.21
C ALA A 67 3.89 4.31 -6.01
N VAL A 68 4.26 5.27 -6.88
CA VAL A 68 3.36 5.97 -7.81
C VAL A 68 3.47 5.45 -9.25
N THR A 69 4.43 4.56 -9.52
CA THR A 69 4.58 3.88 -10.82
C THR A 69 4.99 2.41 -10.67
N GLY A 70 4.80 1.63 -11.75
CA GLY A 70 5.28 0.25 -11.81
C GLY A 70 6.80 0.12 -11.70
N ASN A 71 7.58 1.02 -12.34
CA ASN A 71 9.04 0.96 -12.26
C ASN A 71 9.56 1.26 -10.86
N GLN A 72 8.93 2.17 -10.12
CA GLN A 72 9.28 2.38 -8.72
C GLN A 72 9.09 1.10 -7.90
N ALA A 73 7.98 0.38 -8.09
CA ALA A 73 7.75 -0.89 -7.43
C ALA A 73 8.77 -1.98 -7.82
N VAL A 74 9.13 -2.08 -9.11
CA VAL A 74 10.19 -2.99 -9.57
C VAL A 74 11.51 -2.68 -8.86
N GLN A 75 11.91 -1.41 -8.77
CA GLN A 75 13.14 -1.02 -8.10
C GLN A 75 13.09 -1.28 -6.58
N MET A 76 11.95 -1.05 -5.93
CA MET A 76 11.75 -1.39 -4.52
C MET A 76 11.98 -2.87 -4.24
N VAL A 77 11.42 -3.74 -5.07
CA VAL A 77 11.58 -5.20 -4.94
C VAL A 77 13.00 -5.64 -5.29
N GLN A 78 13.60 -5.06 -6.33
CA GLN A 78 14.98 -5.34 -6.72
C GLN A 78 15.98 -4.97 -5.61
N ALA A 79 15.73 -3.86 -4.91
CA ALA A 79 16.52 -3.44 -3.75
C ALA A 79 16.29 -4.30 -2.49
N GLY A 80 15.37 -5.27 -2.54
CA GLY A 80 15.12 -6.24 -1.47
C GLY A 80 13.94 -5.94 -0.55
N LEU A 81 13.12 -4.91 -0.82
CA LEU A 81 11.89 -4.70 -0.05
C LEU A 81 10.89 -5.82 -0.30
N LYS A 82 10.25 -6.29 0.77
CA LYS A 82 9.36 -7.46 0.75
C LYS A 82 7.89 -7.12 0.51
N ALA A 83 7.53 -5.84 0.47
CA ALA A 83 6.16 -5.35 0.26
C ALA A 83 6.18 -3.96 -0.41
N ILE A 84 5.05 -3.59 -1.01
CA ILE A 84 4.84 -2.29 -1.67
C ILE A 84 3.67 -1.60 -0.99
N TYR A 85 3.80 -0.29 -0.75
CA TYR A 85 2.68 0.55 -0.34
C TYR A 85 2.16 1.32 -1.55
N LEU A 86 0.83 1.40 -1.71
CA LEU A 86 0.17 2.22 -2.72
C LEU A 86 -0.60 3.32 -2.01
N SER A 87 -0.12 4.55 -2.14
CA SER A 87 -0.65 5.73 -1.45
C SER A 87 -1.78 6.40 -2.24
N GLY A 88 -2.93 6.65 -1.61
CA GLY A 88 -4.03 7.44 -2.18
C GLY A 88 -3.62 8.89 -2.42
N TRP A 89 -2.82 9.47 -1.52
CA TRP A 89 -2.20 10.79 -1.72
C TRP A 89 -1.39 10.85 -3.02
N GLN A 90 -0.55 9.83 -3.30
CA GLN A 90 0.27 9.82 -4.51
C GLN A 90 -0.57 9.61 -5.77
N VAL A 91 -1.65 8.82 -5.68
CA VAL A 91 -2.66 8.69 -6.75
C VAL A 91 -3.28 10.06 -7.03
N ALA A 92 -3.73 10.79 -6.00
CA ALA A 92 -4.27 12.14 -6.14
C ALA A 92 -3.27 13.09 -6.80
N ALA A 93 -2.00 13.05 -6.38
CA ALA A 93 -0.98 13.97 -6.85
C ALA A 93 -0.60 13.77 -8.31
N ASP A 94 -0.40 12.51 -8.76
CA ASP A 94 0.31 12.25 -10.03
C ASP A 94 -0.06 10.95 -10.76
N ALA A 95 -1.05 10.18 -10.30
CA ALA A 95 -1.38 8.88 -10.92
C ALA A 95 -2.86 8.50 -10.92
N ASN A 96 -3.75 9.49 -11.00
CA ASN A 96 -5.19 9.25 -11.05
C ASN A 96 -5.81 9.32 -12.45
N ASN A 97 -6.99 8.72 -12.58
CA ASN A 97 -7.70 8.60 -13.86
C ASN A 97 -8.34 9.92 -14.34
N ALA A 98 -8.43 10.94 -13.49
CA ALA A 98 -8.88 12.27 -13.92
C ALA A 98 -7.75 13.08 -14.59
N SER A 99 -6.51 12.57 -14.62
CA SER A 99 -5.36 13.22 -15.27
C SER A 99 -5.12 14.65 -14.78
N HIS A 100 -5.43 14.90 -13.51
CA HIS A 100 -5.20 16.17 -12.84
C HIS A 100 -4.39 15.96 -11.57
N THR A 101 -3.59 16.95 -11.19
CA THR A 101 -2.98 16.99 -9.86
C THR A 101 -4.00 17.44 -8.84
N TYR A 102 -4.25 16.59 -7.84
CA TYR A 102 -5.15 16.89 -6.74
C TYR A 102 -4.44 16.86 -5.39
N PRO A 103 -4.91 17.66 -4.41
CA PRO A 103 -4.62 17.39 -3.01
C PRO A 103 -5.33 16.10 -2.55
N ASP A 104 -4.85 15.53 -1.45
CA ASP A 104 -5.38 14.31 -0.84
C ASP A 104 -6.72 14.55 -0.11
N GLN A 105 -7.80 14.58 -0.88
CA GLN A 105 -9.17 14.90 -0.45
C GLN A 105 -10.23 14.06 -1.18
N SER A 106 -9.91 12.85 -1.62
CA SER A 106 -10.85 11.96 -2.35
C SER A 106 -11.48 12.59 -3.60
N LEU A 107 -10.79 13.51 -4.27
CA LEU A 107 -11.32 14.21 -5.47
C LEU A 107 -11.26 13.36 -6.74
N TYR A 108 -10.38 12.37 -6.76
CA TYR A 108 -10.11 11.56 -7.94
C TYR A 108 -11.14 10.42 -8.12
N PRO A 109 -11.31 9.88 -9.34
CA PRO A 109 -12.21 8.75 -9.58
C PRO A 109 -11.82 7.51 -8.76
N ALA A 110 -12.79 6.87 -8.09
CA ALA A 110 -12.55 5.79 -7.13
C ALA A 110 -11.81 4.56 -7.70
N ASP A 111 -11.79 4.38 -9.01
CA ASP A 111 -11.07 3.29 -9.70
C ASP A 111 -9.57 3.59 -9.93
N SER A 112 -9.09 4.78 -9.57
CA SER A 112 -7.70 5.21 -9.80
C SER A 112 -6.67 4.36 -9.04
N ALA A 113 -6.88 4.14 -7.74
CA ALA A 113 -5.97 3.33 -6.93
C ALA A 113 -5.96 1.84 -7.38
N PRO A 114 -7.12 1.19 -7.65
CA PRO A 114 -7.15 -0.11 -8.30
C PRO A 114 -6.38 -0.16 -9.63
N LYS A 115 -6.49 0.88 -10.46
CA LYS A 115 -5.78 0.93 -11.75
C LYS A 115 -4.26 1.03 -11.56
N LEU A 116 -3.81 1.80 -10.58
CA LEU A 116 -2.39 1.86 -10.22
C LEU A 116 -1.90 0.51 -9.65
N ALA A 117 -2.69 -0.18 -8.82
CA ALA A 117 -2.35 -1.51 -8.32
C ALA A 117 -2.18 -2.53 -9.47
N GLN A 118 -3.09 -2.51 -10.45
CA GLN A 118 -2.97 -3.33 -11.66
C GLN A 118 -1.69 -3.00 -12.42
N ARG A 119 -1.35 -1.70 -12.58
CA ARG A 119 -0.10 -1.27 -13.24
C ARG A 119 1.14 -1.78 -12.50
N ILE A 120 1.15 -1.73 -11.17
CA ILE A 120 2.25 -2.23 -10.34
C ILE A 120 2.41 -3.74 -10.55
N ASN A 121 1.34 -4.51 -10.40
CA ASN A 121 1.39 -5.96 -10.60
C ASN A 121 1.85 -6.35 -12.02
N ASN A 122 1.42 -5.62 -13.05
CA ASN A 122 1.89 -5.84 -14.42
C ASN A 122 3.40 -5.58 -14.59
N ALA A 123 3.95 -4.56 -13.92
CA ALA A 123 5.37 -4.27 -13.96
C ALA A 123 6.20 -5.36 -13.25
N LEU A 124 5.74 -5.82 -12.08
CA LEU A 124 6.37 -6.93 -11.37
C LEU A 124 6.31 -8.24 -12.17
N MET A 125 5.19 -8.51 -12.83
CA MET A 125 5.04 -9.66 -13.72
C MET A 125 6.00 -9.60 -14.92
N ARG A 126 6.21 -8.42 -15.51
CA ARG A 126 7.21 -8.24 -16.58
C ARG A 126 8.63 -8.53 -16.06
N ALA A 127 8.97 -8.02 -14.88
CA ALA A 127 10.27 -8.29 -14.25
C ALA A 127 10.47 -9.79 -13.98
N ASP A 128 9.44 -10.47 -13.47
CA ASP A 128 9.43 -11.93 -13.26
C ASP A 128 9.65 -12.70 -14.57
N GLN A 129 8.91 -12.35 -15.63
CA GLN A 129 9.05 -12.96 -16.95
C GLN A 129 10.47 -12.82 -17.51
N ILE A 130 11.09 -11.64 -17.36
CA ILE A 130 12.48 -11.39 -17.78
C ILE A 130 13.45 -12.26 -16.97
N TYR A 131 13.26 -12.39 -15.66
CA TYR A 131 14.12 -13.22 -14.82
C TYR A 131 13.98 -14.70 -15.16
N HIS A 132 12.73 -15.17 -15.28
CA HIS A 132 12.42 -16.56 -15.59
C HIS A 132 13.01 -16.99 -16.94
N MET A 133 12.82 -16.18 -17.99
CA MET A 133 13.40 -16.42 -19.31
C MET A 133 14.93 -16.55 -19.26
N ASN A 134 15.59 -15.72 -18.44
CA ASN A 134 17.04 -15.71 -18.30
C ASN A 134 17.56 -16.72 -17.24
N ASN A 135 16.71 -17.61 -16.72
CA ASN A 135 17.04 -18.55 -15.64
C ASN A 135 17.63 -17.86 -14.38
N GLN A 136 17.23 -16.62 -14.13
CA GLN A 136 17.64 -15.85 -12.96
C GLN A 136 16.72 -16.14 -11.78
N ASN A 137 17.31 -16.36 -10.61
CA ASN A 137 16.60 -16.66 -9.37
C ASN A 137 17.01 -15.68 -8.26
N GLY A 138 16.35 -15.76 -7.10
CA GLY A 138 16.77 -15.03 -5.88
C GLY A 138 15.93 -13.80 -5.55
N VAL A 139 15.15 -13.26 -6.50
CA VAL A 139 14.19 -12.18 -6.26
C VAL A 139 12.77 -12.73 -6.34
N TYR A 140 11.94 -12.41 -5.34
CA TYR A 140 10.51 -12.72 -5.37
C TYR A 140 9.74 -11.49 -5.88
N TRP A 141 9.39 -11.49 -7.16
CA TRP A 141 8.83 -10.30 -7.84
C TRP A 141 7.43 -9.90 -7.37
N PHE A 142 6.57 -10.86 -7.05
CA PHE A 142 5.17 -10.61 -6.69
C PHE A 142 4.99 -10.13 -5.24
N ALA A 143 5.77 -9.13 -4.83
CA ALA A 143 5.68 -8.54 -3.49
C ALA A 143 4.24 -8.06 -3.20
N PRO A 144 3.68 -8.36 -2.01
CA PRO A 144 2.33 -7.95 -1.65
C PRO A 144 2.18 -6.43 -1.67
N ILE A 145 1.11 -5.97 -2.33
CA ILE A 145 0.71 -4.56 -2.34
C ILE A 145 -0.27 -4.34 -1.19
N VAL A 146 0.03 -3.38 -0.32
CA VAL A 146 -0.93 -2.80 0.62
C VAL A 146 -1.41 -1.47 0.06
N ALA A 147 -2.70 -1.35 -0.23
CA ALA A 147 -3.28 -0.23 -0.95
C ALA A 147 -4.26 0.61 -0.13
N ASP A 148 -4.28 1.88 -0.45
CA ASP A 148 -5.14 2.90 0.12
C ASP A 148 -6.53 2.90 -0.52
N ALA A 149 -7.56 2.62 0.28
CA ALA A 149 -8.97 2.78 -0.10
C ALA A 149 -9.61 4.04 0.50
N GLU A 150 -8.79 4.93 1.06
CA GLU A 150 -9.18 6.17 1.74
C GLU A 150 -10.32 5.91 2.74
N SER A 151 -11.38 6.70 2.64
CA SER A 151 -12.61 6.55 3.43
C SER A 151 -13.67 5.70 2.71
N GLY A 152 -13.32 5.02 1.61
CA GLY A 152 -14.21 4.18 0.82
C GLY A 152 -15.06 4.91 -0.23
N PHE A 153 -14.77 6.18 -0.54
CA PHE A 153 -15.44 6.98 -1.60
C PHE A 153 -16.96 7.07 -1.45
N GLY A 154 -17.48 7.02 -0.23
CA GLY A 154 -18.91 7.09 0.06
C GLY A 154 -19.32 6.20 1.23
N GLY A 155 -20.43 5.49 1.05
CA GLY A 155 -20.99 4.58 2.06
C GLY A 155 -20.47 3.15 1.93
N SER A 156 -21.11 2.23 2.64
CA SER A 156 -20.74 0.81 2.68
C SER A 156 -20.71 0.14 1.31
N LEU A 157 -21.59 0.52 0.37
CA LEU A 157 -21.61 -0.06 -0.99
C LEU A 157 -20.42 0.42 -1.84
N ASN A 158 -19.99 1.68 -1.68
CA ASN A 158 -18.78 2.18 -2.32
C ASN A 158 -17.54 1.44 -1.78
N ALA A 159 -17.47 1.23 -0.46
CA ALA A 159 -16.41 0.43 0.15
C ALA A 159 -16.39 -1.03 -0.35
N PHE A 160 -17.56 -1.64 -0.57
CA PHE A 160 -17.69 -2.99 -1.14
C PHE A 160 -17.10 -3.07 -2.54
N GLU A 161 -17.52 -2.17 -3.43
CA GLU A 161 -17.05 -2.17 -4.82
C GLU A 161 -15.57 -1.80 -4.92
N LEU A 162 -15.09 -0.85 -4.11
CA LEU A 162 -13.68 -0.51 -4.07
C LEU A 162 -12.82 -1.71 -3.62
N MET A 163 -13.25 -2.44 -2.59
CA MET A 163 -12.56 -3.64 -2.14
C MET A 163 -12.53 -4.72 -3.24
N LYS A 164 -13.63 -4.93 -3.98
CA LYS A 164 -13.64 -5.84 -5.14
C LYS A 164 -12.65 -5.41 -6.21
N MET A 165 -12.65 -4.14 -6.61
CA MET A 165 -11.71 -3.62 -7.61
C MET A 165 -10.25 -3.78 -7.16
N MET A 166 -9.95 -3.58 -5.88
CA MET A 166 -8.62 -3.82 -5.31
C MET A 166 -8.22 -5.30 -5.41
N ILE A 167 -9.14 -6.22 -5.10
CA ILE A 167 -8.91 -7.67 -5.21
C ILE A 167 -8.69 -8.07 -6.68
N GLU A 168 -9.52 -7.57 -7.60
CA GLU A 168 -9.36 -7.82 -9.04
C GLU A 168 -8.01 -7.32 -9.57
N ALA A 169 -7.52 -6.19 -9.03
CA ALA A 169 -6.21 -5.64 -9.33
C ALA A 169 -5.03 -6.41 -8.68
N GLY A 170 -5.31 -7.42 -7.86
CA GLY A 170 -4.28 -8.26 -7.22
C GLY A 170 -3.70 -7.68 -5.94
N VAL A 171 -4.44 -6.84 -5.22
CA VAL A 171 -3.99 -6.24 -3.95
C VAL A 171 -4.01 -7.27 -2.82
N ALA A 172 -2.98 -7.25 -1.96
CA ALA A 172 -2.82 -8.18 -0.84
C ALA A 172 -3.49 -7.71 0.45
N GLY A 173 -3.44 -6.39 0.70
CA GLY A 173 -4.09 -5.76 1.85
C GLY A 173 -4.63 -4.39 1.50
N VAL A 174 -5.74 -4.00 2.13
CA VAL A 174 -6.42 -2.74 1.88
C VAL A 174 -6.67 -2.03 3.21
N HIS A 175 -6.36 -0.75 3.28
CA HIS A 175 -6.72 0.06 4.44
C HIS A 175 -7.89 0.99 4.13
N PHE A 176 -8.79 1.12 5.10
CA PHE A 176 -9.88 2.10 5.12
C PHE A 176 -9.71 2.99 6.35
N GLU A 177 -10.22 4.22 6.30
CA GLU A 177 -10.17 5.18 7.41
C GLU A 177 -11.55 5.71 7.82
N ASP A 178 -11.68 6.10 9.09
CA ASP A 178 -12.94 6.53 9.72
C ASP A 178 -13.32 8.00 9.48
N GLN A 179 -12.86 8.58 8.36
CA GLN A 179 -13.25 9.91 7.91
C GLN A 179 -14.54 9.91 7.06
N LEU A 180 -15.20 11.06 7.02
CA LEU A 180 -16.30 11.35 6.11
C LEU A 180 -15.76 11.51 4.67
N SER A 181 -16.25 10.70 3.74
CA SER A 181 -15.69 10.68 2.37
C SER A 181 -15.81 11.98 1.61
N SER A 182 -16.91 12.72 1.77
CA SER A 182 -17.09 14.02 1.12
C SER A 182 -16.19 15.13 1.68
N ALA A 183 -15.55 14.89 2.82
CA ALA A 183 -14.66 15.83 3.50
C ALA A 183 -13.30 15.21 3.85
N LYS A 184 -12.91 14.10 3.20
CA LYS A 184 -11.65 13.40 3.46
C LYS A 184 -10.46 14.35 3.37
N LYS A 185 -9.45 14.12 4.20
CA LYS A 185 -8.16 14.82 4.16
C LYS A 185 -7.00 13.84 4.31
N CYS A 186 -5.81 14.28 3.95
CA CYS A 186 -4.59 13.67 4.45
C CYS A 186 -4.60 13.68 5.98
N GLY A 187 -4.11 12.61 6.60
CA GLY A 187 -4.04 12.48 8.05
C GLY A 187 -3.32 13.59 8.79
N HIS A 188 -2.44 14.30 8.09
CA HIS A 188 -1.60 15.39 8.60
C HIS A 188 -2.14 16.78 8.23
N MET A 189 -3.36 16.87 7.69
CA MET A 189 -4.06 18.12 7.41
C MET A 189 -5.14 18.40 8.47
N GLY A 190 -5.42 19.68 8.71
CA GLY A 190 -6.56 20.09 9.53
C GLY A 190 -7.91 19.88 8.84
N GLY A 191 -9.00 20.04 9.58
CA GLY A 191 -10.37 19.95 9.05
C GLY A 191 -10.84 18.53 8.75
N LYS A 192 -10.25 17.51 9.39
CA LYS A 192 -10.73 16.13 9.34
C LYS A 192 -12.07 16.01 10.06
N VAL A 193 -13.01 15.30 9.42
CA VAL A 193 -14.33 14.99 9.97
C VAL A 193 -14.46 13.49 10.11
N LEU A 194 -14.61 12.99 11.33
CA LEU A 194 -14.85 11.58 11.62
C LEU A 194 -16.30 11.20 11.28
N VAL A 195 -16.51 9.94 10.91
CA VAL A 195 -17.82 9.30 10.96
C VAL A 195 -18.01 8.60 12.31
N PRO A 196 -19.26 8.27 12.71
CA PRO A 196 -19.52 7.52 13.93
C PRO A 196 -18.82 6.16 13.89
N THR A 197 -18.37 5.68 15.04
CA THR A 197 -17.68 4.39 15.19
C THR A 197 -18.44 3.25 14.48
N ARG A 198 -19.77 3.19 14.63
CA ARG A 198 -20.62 2.21 13.92
C ARG A 198 -20.60 2.30 12.40
N GLU A 199 -20.48 3.49 11.83
CA GLU A 199 -20.47 3.68 10.38
C GLU A 199 -19.16 3.12 9.80
N PHE A 200 -18.04 3.40 10.45
CA PHE A 200 -16.77 2.85 10.01
C PHE A 200 -16.70 1.32 10.18
N ILE A 201 -17.25 0.76 11.26
CA ILE A 201 -17.40 -0.69 11.40
C ILE A 201 -18.20 -1.28 10.22
N GLN A 202 -19.27 -0.61 9.76
CA GLN A 202 -20.02 -1.06 8.58
C GLN A 202 -19.17 -1.05 7.30
N LYS A 203 -18.25 -0.09 7.13
CA LYS A 203 -17.30 -0.07 6.01
C LYS A 203 -16.30 -1.24 6.10
N LEU A 204 -15.75 -1.52 7.29
CA LEU A 204 -14.87 -2.67 7.51
C LEU A 204 -15.57 -4.01 7.25
N VAL A 205 -16.79 -4.16 7.75
CA VAL A 205 -17.66 -5.33 7.49
C VAL A 205 -17.94 -5.48 6.00
N SER A 206 -18.20 -4.37 5.31
CA SER A 206 -18.42 -4.35 3.86
C SER A 206 -17.18 -4.81 3.08
N ALA A 207 -16.00 -4.31 3.45
CA ALA A 207 -14.74 -4.75 2.87
C ALA A 207 -14.48 -6.26 3.13
N ARG A 208 -14.78 -6.77 4.34
CA ARG A 208 -14.67 -8.21 4.62
C ARG A 208 -15.64 -9.02 3.78
N LEU A 209 -16.88 -8.54 3.63
CA LEU A 209 -17.89 -9.22 2.82
C LEU A 209 -17.45 -9.29 1.35
N ALA A 210 -16.87 -8.22 0.81
CA ALA A 210 -16.28 -8.23 -0.52
C ALA A 210 -15.17 -9.29 -0.64
N ALA A 211 -14.23 -9.35 0.31
CA ALA A 211 -13.17 -10.36 0.32
C ALA A 211 -13.70 -11.80 0.40
N ASP A 212 -14.68 -12.06 1.26
CA ASP A 212 -15.29 -13.38 1.42
C ASP A 212 -16.09 -13.78 0.16
N VAL A 213 -16.83 -12.85 -0.47
CA VAL A 213 -17.52 -13.05 -1.75
C VAL A 213 -16.52 -13.37 -2.87
N MET A 214 -15.41 -12.63 -2.92
CA MET A 214 -14.34 -12.84 -3.90
C MET A 214 -13.48 -14.07 -3.59
N GLY A 215 -13.67 -14.72 -2.43
CA GLY A 215 -13.01 -15.97 -2.07
C GLY A 215 -11.51 -15.84 -1.80
N VAL A 216 -11.07 -14.67 -1.33
CA VAL A 216 -9.65 -14.36 -1.05
C VAL A 216 -9.42 -13.86 0.38
N PRO A 217 -8.28 -14.20 1.02
CA PRO A 217 -8.01 -13.85 2.42
C PRO A 217 -7.41 -12.45 2.61
N THR A 218 -7.83 -11.46 1.82
CA THR A 218 -7.27 -10.09 1.80
C THR A 218 -7.14 -9.51 3.20
N VAL A 219 -5.98 -8.91 3.48
CA VAL A 219 -5.70 -8.26 4.77
C VAL A 219 -6.47 -6.93 4.84
N ILE A 220 -7.25 -6.72 5.89
CA ILE A 220 -7.98 -5.47 6.13
C ILE A 220 -7.30 -4.70 7.25
N ILE A 221 -6.95 -3.46 6.96
CA ILE A 221 -6.34 -2.53 7.92
C ILE A 221 -7.37 -1.45 8.26
N ALA A 222 -7.70 -1.32 9.55
CA ALA A 222 -8.57 -0.25 10.04
C ALA A 222 -7.72 0.91 10.53
N ARG A 223 -7.83 2.05 9.84
CA ARG A 223 -7.20 3.31 10.24
C ARG A 223 -8.18 4.17 11.01
N THR A 224 -7.72 4.77 12.10
CA THR A 224 -8.41 5.88 12.77
C THR A 224 -7.64 7.19 12.61
N ASP A 225 -8.38 8.26 12.35
CA ASP A 225 -7.88 9.64 12.27
C ASP A 225 -8.19 10.47 13.53
N ALA A 226 -8.71 9.82 14.57
CA ALA A 226 -9.26 10.47 15.75
C ALA A 226 -8.23 11.15 16.66
N ASP A 227 -6.93 10.88 16.49
CA ASP A 227 -5.88 11.56 17.25
C ASP A 227 -5.92 13.09 17.02
N SER A 228 -6.06 13.53 15.77
CA SER A 228 -6.02 14.96 15.44
C SER A 228 -7.29 15.48 14.76
N ALA A 229 -8.29 14.63 14.51
CA ALA A 229 -9.58 15.10 14.03
C ALA A 229 -10.33 15.86 15.12
N GLN A 230 -10.93 16.99 14.73
CA GLN A 230 -11.65 17.89 15.65
C GLN A 230 -13.16 17.93 15.38
N LEU A 231 -13.64 17.20 14.36
CA LEU A 231 -15.04 17.15 13.97
C LEU A 231 -15.53 15.71 13.84
N ILE A 232 -16.81 15.49 14.13
CA ILE A 232 -17.54 14.24 13.85
C ILE A 232 -18.91 14.56 13.26
N THR A 233 -19.43 13.72 12.37
CA THR A 233 -20.72 13.98 11.70
C THR A 233 -21.93 13.87 12.63
N SER A 234 -21.88 13.00 13.64
CA SER A 234 -23.03 12.72 14.51
C SER A 234 -22.60 12.15 15.86
N ASP A 235 -23.41 12.44 16.89
CA ASP A 235 -23.33 11.94 18.26
C ASP A 235 -24.16 10.65 18.52
N ILE A 236 -24.63 10.00 17.44
CA ILE A 236 -25.55 8.87 17.50
C ILE A 236 -24.96 7.59 18.14
N ASP A 237 -23.64 7.47 18.17
CA ASP A 237 -22.96 6.29 18.72
C ASP A 237 -22.49 6.58 20.16
N PRO A 238 -22.99 5.85 21.18
CA PRO A 238 -22.58 6.07 22.57
C PRO A 238 -21.08 5.95 22.82
N ARG A 239 -20.34 5.25 21.95
CA ARG A 239 -18.87 5.13 22.06
C ARG A 239 -18.13 6.42 21.70
N ASP A 240 -18.76 7.29 20.91
CA ASP A 240 -18.18 8.57 20.49
C ASP A 240 -18.55 9.71 21.44
N GLN A 241 -19.67 9.60 22.16
CA GLN A 241 -20.19 10.63 23.06
C GLN A 241 -19.20 11.15 24.12
N PRO A 242 -18.33 10.32 24.75
CA PRO A 242 -17.35 10.82 25.72
C PRO A 242 -16.38 11.88 25.15
N PHE A 243 -16.20 11.93 23.83
CA PHE A 243 -15.25 12.82 23.17
C PHE A 243 -15.93 14.04 22.51
N ILE A 244 -17.26 14.14 22.56
CA ILE A 244 -18.03 15.21 21.93
C ILE A 244 -18.21 16.38 22.91
N THR A 245 -17.85 17.59 22.50
CA THR A 245 -17.92 18.78 23.38
C THR A 245 -19.31 19.43 23.41
N GLY A 246 -20.21 19.02 22.50
CA GLY A 246 -21.60 19.47 22.40
C GLY A 246 -21.82 20.68 21.48
N GLU A 247 -20.76 21.39 21.09
CA GLU A 247 -20.84 22.47 20.10
C GLU A 247 -20.95 21.92 18.67
N ARG A 248 -21.64 22.67 17.79
CA ARG A 248 -21.78 22.34 16.38
C ARG A 248 -21.28 23.44 15.47
N THR A 249 -20.73 23.06 14.32
CA THR A 249 -20.32 23.98 13.25
C THR A 249 -21.52 24.43 12.41
N ALA A 250 -21.31 25.38 11.50
CA ALA A 250 -22.36 25.86 10.59
C ALA A 250 -22.84 24.77 9.60
N GLU A 251 -21.96 23.86 9.22
CA GLU A 251 -22.26 22.67 8.41
C GLU A 251 -23.03 21.60 9.21
N GLY A 252 -23.09 21.76 10.53
CA GLY A 252 -23.80 20.86 11.44
C GLY A 252 -22.94 19.72 12.00
N PHE A 253 -21.62 19.72 11.81
CA PHE A 253 -20.73 18.75 12.47
C PHE A 253 -20.61 19.05 13.96
N TYR A 254 -20.36 18.03 14.77
CA TYR A 254 -20.06 18.19 16.19
C TYR A 254 -18.56 18.37 16.40
N ASN A 255 -18.19 19.23 17.33
CA ASN A 255 -16.81 19.34 17.79
C ASN A 255 -16.44 18.13 18.66
N VAL A 256 -15.23 17.59 18.47
CA VAL A 256 -14.65 16.54 19.32
C VAL A 256 -13.31 16.98 19.90
N THR A 257 -12.97 16.42 21.06
CA THR A 257 -11.67 16.65 21.71
C THR A 257 -10.52 16.02 20.93
N GLY A 258 -10.78 14.89 20.26
CA GLY A 258 -9.75 14.09 19.58
C GLY A 258 -8.77 13.44 20.56
N GLY A 259 -7.53 13.28 20.14
CA GLY A 259 -6.40 12.77 20.91
C GLY A 259 -6.30 11.25 20.98
N LEU A 260 -5.19 10.80 21.54
CA LEU A 260 -4.84 9.38 21.68
C LEU A 260 -5.93 8.54 22.35
N GLU A 261 -6.62 9.05 23.37
CA GLU A 261 -7.69 8.30 24.05
C GLU A 261 -8.87 7.99 23.11
N SER A 262 -9.25 8.95 22.25
CA SER A 262 -10.28 8.77 21.24
C SER A 262 -9.84 7.74 20.19
N ALA A 263 -8.58 7.83 19.76
CA ALA A 263 -7.99 6.87 18.83
C ALA A 263 -7.92 5.45 19.42
N ILE A 264 -7.53 5.29 20.69
CA ILE A 264 -7.53 4.00 21.40
C ILE A 264 -8.94 3.42 21.46
N ALA A 265 -9.93 4.21 21.89
CA ALA A 265 -11.32 3.76 22.00
C ALA A 265 -11.86 3.24 20.67
N ARG A 266 -11.56 3.95 19.57
CA ARG A 266 -11.90 3.55 18.20
C ARG A 266 -11.13 2.32 17.74
N GLY A 267 -9.81 2.28 17.95
CA GLY A 267 -8.98 1.11 17.63
C GLY A 267 -9.47 -0.17 18.31
N LEU A 268 -9.87 -0.08 19.58
CA LEU A 268 -10.50 -1.19 20.31
C LEU A 268 -11.83 -1.64 19.71
N ALA A 269 -12.67 -0.69 19.26
CA ALA A 269 -13.93 -0.99 18.61
C ALA A 269 -13.76 -1.61 17.21
N TYR A 270 -12.67 -1.29 16.51
CA TYR A 270 -12.38 -1.79 15.16
C TYR A 270 -11.64 -3.13 15.15
N ALA A 271 -10.92 -3.45 16.23
CA ALA A 271 -10.11 -4.66 16.37
C ALA A 271 -10.80 -5.96 15.95
N PRO A 272 -12.08 -6.24 16.28
CA PRO A 272 -12.75 -7.47 15.82
C PRO A 272 -13.00 -7.53 14.32
N TYR A 273 -13.03 -6.39 13.62
CA TYR A 273 -13.41 -6.30 12.20
C TYR A 273 -12.22 -6.09 11.26
N ALA A 274 -11.01 -5.99 11.80
CA ALA A 274 -9.79 -5.75 11.04
C ALA A 274 -8.65 -6.70 11.47
N ASP A 275 -7.78 -7.00 10.50
CA ASP A 275 -6.59 -7.80 10.72
C ASP A 275 -5.48 -6.98 11.39
N VAL A 276 -5.40 -5.69 11.03
CA VAL A 276 -4.39 -4.74 11.48
C VAL A 276 -5.05 -3.41 11.86
N ILE A 277 -4.58 -2.77 12.93
CA ILE A 277 -5.06 -1.44 13.36
C ILE A 277 -3.97 -0.38 13.12
N TRP A 278 -4.37 0.79 12.66
CA TRP A 278 -3.50 1.93 12.43
C TRP A 278 -4.10 3.18 13.07
N CYS A 279 -3.34 3.85 13.93
CA CYS A 279 -3.62 5.22 14.37
C CYS A 279 -2.73 6.18 13.58
N GLU A 280 -3.32 7.14 12.87
CA GLU A 280 -2.55 8.26 12.34
C GLU A 280 -2.17 9.21 13.49
N THR A 281 -0.92 9.66 13.54
CA THR A 281 -0.38 10.51 14.62
C THR A 281 0.10 11.86 14.07
N SER A 282 0.26 12.83 14.96
CA SER A 282 0.70 14.18 14.59
C SER A 282 2.23 14.33 14.56
N THR A 283 2.96 13.47 15.26
CA THR A 283 4.43 13.45 15.36
C THR A 283 4.98 12.02 15.35
N PRO A 284 6.25 11.81 14.95
CA PRO A 284 6.91 10.51 15.06
C PRO A 284 7.36 10.27 16.51
N ASP A 285 6.43 9.88 17.38
CA ASP A 285 6.64 9.70 18.82
C ASP A 285 6.53 8.22 19.21
N LEU A 286 7.61 7.66 19.78
CA LEU A 286 7.66 6.26 20.22
C LEU A 286 6.89 6.00 21.52
N ASP A 287 6.77 6.99 22.40
CA ASP A 287 6.03 6.85 23.66
C ASP A 287 4.53 6.85 23.39
N GLU A 288 4.06 7.73 22.49
CA GLU A 288 2.67 7.74 22.02
C GLU A 288 2.31 6.42 21.30
N ALA A 289 3.20 5.96 20.41
CA ALA A 289 3.04 4.68 19.72
C ALA A 289 2.97 3.51 20.70
N LYS A 290 3.83 3.51 21.73
CA LYS A 290 3.81 2.48 22.76
C LYS A 290 2.50 2.52 23.56
N ALA A 291 2.03 3.69 23.95
CA ALA A 291 0.79 3.84 24.71
C ALA A 291 -0.43 3.34 23.92
N PHE A 292 -0.49 3.63 22.62
CA PHE A 292 -1.53 3.07 21.73
C PHE A 292 -1.43 1.53 21.69
N ALA A 293 -0.24 1.00 21.43
CA ALA A 293 -0.02 -0.43 21.28
C ALA A 293 -0.38 -1.21 22.55
N ASP A 294 0.10 -0.74 23.71
CA ASP A 294 -0.19 -1.34 25.02
C ASP A 294 -1.70 -1.42 25.27
N ALA A 295 -2.44 -0.34 25.00
CA ALA A 295 -3.88 -0.27 25.23
C ALA A 295 -4.66 -1.23 24.29
N ILE A 296 -4.27 -1.33 23.02
CA ILE A 296 -4.86 -2.30 22.09
C ILE A 296 -4.56 -3.73 22.55
N HIS A 297 -3.31 -4.02 22.93
CA HIS A 297 -2.88 -5.36 23.32
C HIS A 297 -3.41 -5.80 24.67
N GLU A 298 -3.76 -4.90 25.57
CA GLU A 298 -4.44 -5.23 26.83
C GLU A 298 -5.76 -5.96 26.56
N LYS A 299 -6.52 -5.52 25.55
CA LYS A 299 -7.81 -6.13 25.17
C LYS A 299 -7.68 -7.19 24.08
N PHE A 300 -6.75 -7.00 23.15
CA PHE A 300 -6.51 -7.89 22.01
C PHE A 300 -5.02 -8.26 21.93
N PRO A 301 -4.53 -9.15 22.80
CA PRO A 301 -3.12 -9.54 22.82
C PRO A 301 -2.64 -10.02 21.45
N GLY A 302 -1.55 -9.43 20.96
CA GLY A 302 -0.95 -9.77 19.66
C GLY A 302 -1.69 -9.24 18.44
N LYS A 303 -2.73 -8.38 18.59
CA LYS A 303 -3.35 -7.68 17.46
C LYS A 303 -2.28 -6.89 16.71
N MET A 304 -2.14 -7.15 15.41
CA MET A 304 -1.12 -6.49 14.60
C MET A 304 -1.45 -5.02 14.41
N LEU A 305 -0.42 -4.19 14.41
CA LEU A 305 -0.53 -2.75 14.21
C LEU A 305 0.21 -2.33 12.93
N ALA A 306 -0.17 -1.19 12.38
CA ALA A 306 0.57 -0.53 11.30
C ALA A 306 0.93 0.91 11.66
N TYR A 307 2.07 1.37 11.15
CA TYR A 307 2.60 2.70 11.43
C TYR A 307 3.00 3.43 10.15
N ASN A 308 2.51 4.65 9.99
CA ASN A 308 2.91 5.55 8.91
C ASN A 308 4.15 6.34 9.34
N CYS A 309 5.30 5.99 8.76
CA CYS A 309 6.54 6.77 8.86
C CYS A 309 6.43 7.98 7.90
N SER A 310 5.56 8.92 8.24
CA SER A 310 5.09 9.96 7.33
C SER A 310 6.18 10.97 6.91
N PRO A 311 6.31 11.28 5.62
CA PRO A 311 7.11 12.42 5.15
C PRO A 311 6.52 13.78 5.52
N SER A 312 5.26 13.84 5.96
CA SER A 312 4.67 15.06 6.53
C SER A 312 5.30 15.45 7.86
N PHE A 313 6.02 14.54 8.52
CA PHE A 313 6.84 14.86 9.66
C PHE A 313 8.16 15.52 9.23
N ASN A 314 8.55 16.59 9.93
CA ASN A 314 9.94 17.03 9.88
C ASN A 314 10.76 16.16 10.86
N TRP A 315 11.34 15.07 10.34
CA TRP A 315 12.01 14.05 11.15
C TRP A 315 13.12 14.61 12.04
N ARG A 316 14.09 15.36 11.48
CA ARG A 316 15.22 15.94 12.22
C ARG A 316 14.83 17.07 13.17
N ARG A 317 13.64 17.67 13.00
CA ARG A 317 13.11 18.64 13.97
C ARG A 317 12.55 17.95 15.22
N ASN A 318 11.99 16.74 15.06
CA ASN A 318 11.35 16.01 16.16
C ASN A 318 12.30 15.04 16.86
N LEU A 319 13.22 14.43 16.11
CA LEU A 319 14.04 13.31 16.60
C LEU A 319 15.52 13.53 16.28
N ASP A 320 16.37 13.04 17.18
CA ASP A 320 17.81 12.90 16.93
C ASP A 320 18.12 11.72 15.98
N GLU A 321 19.35 11.68 15.48
CA GLU A 321 19.81 10.68 14.50
C GLU A 321 19.76 9.24 15.02
N ALA A 322 20.15 9.04 16.28
CA ALA A 322 20.17 7.71 16.88
C ALA A 322 18.75 7.17 17.07
N THR A 323 17.80 8.06 17.40
CA THR A 323 16.38 7.72 17.52
C THR A 323 15.77 7.41 16.16
N ILE A 324 16.05 8.21 15.11
CA ILE A 324 15.62 7.92 13.73
C ILE A 324 16.13 6.55 13.27
N ALA A 325 17.41 6.23 13.52
CA ALA A 325 18.03 4.98 13.07
C ALA A 325 17.39 3.72 13.67
N LYS A 326 16.89 3.80 14.91
CA LYS A 326 16.22 2.67 15.59
C LYS A 326 14.68 2.72 15.53
N PHE A 327 14.08 3.76 14.95
CA PHE A 327 12.66 4.04 15.06
C PHE A 327 11.77 2.86 14.64
N GLN A 328 12.01 2.31 13.43
CA GLN A 328 11.23 1.18 12.91
C GLN A 328 11.44 -0.12 13.72
N VAL A 329 12.65 -0.31 14.24
CA VAL A 329 12.99 -1.49 15.06
C VAL A 329 12.24 -1.45 16.39
N GLU A 330 12.18 -0.29 17.05
CA GLU A 330 11.41 -0.13 18.29
C GLU A 330 9.91 -0.29 18.05
N LEU A 331 9.37 0.29 16.96
CA LEU A 331 7.98 0.06 16.56
C LEU A 331 7.67 -1.44 16.33
N GLY A 332 8.59 -2.18 15.69
CA GLY A 332 8.43 -3.62 15.45
C GLY A 332 8.27 -4.42 16.75
N LYS A 333 9.00 -4.05 17.81
CA LYS A 333 8.90 -4.66 19.15
C LYS A 333 7.55 -4.38 19.83
N MET A 334 6.92 -3.26 19.51
CA MET A 334 5.59 -2.87 20.02
C MET A 334 4.43 -3.53 19.24
N GLY A 335 4.72 -4.33 18.21
CA GLY A 335 3.69 -5.00 17.40
C GLY A 335 3.25 -4.24 16.15
N TYR A 336 3.93 -3.17 15.77
CA TYR A 336 3.77 -2.53 14.46
C TYR A 336 4.42 -3.37 13.35
N LYS A 337 3.68 -4.37 12.88
CA LYS A 337 4.13 -5.39 11.93
C LYS A 337 4.12 -4.93 10.48
N PHE A 338 3.41 -3.86 10.15
CA PHE A 338 3.50 -3.22 8.84
C PHE A 338 3.84 -1.73 8.99
N GLN A 339 4.95 -1.29 8.40
CA GLN A 339 5.44 0.07 8.53
C GLN A 339 5.70 0.65 7.14
N PHE A 340 5.33 1.89 6.88
CA PHE A 340 5.44 2.41 5.52
C PHE A 340 5.70 3.90 5.47
N VAL A 341 6.45 4.32 4.45
CA VAL A 341 6.65 5.74 4.12
C VAL A 341 5.70 6.09 2.99
N THR A 342 4.60 6.75 3.31
CA THR A 342 3.48 7.04 2.39
C THR A 342 3.93 7.76 1.12
N LEU A 343 4.69 8.85 1.24
CA LEU A 343 5.01 9.75 0.13
C LEU A 343 6.42 9.53 -0.48
N ALA A 344 7.05 8.38 -0.22
CA ALA A 344 8.41 8.10 -0.66
C ALA A 344 8.61 8.28 -2.17
N GLY A 345 7.76 7.65 -2.99
CA GLY A 345 7.80 7.75 -4.44
C GLY A 345 7.62 9.18 -4.98
N PHE A 346 6.77 9.99 -4.35
CA PHE A 346 6.56 11.39 -4.74
C PHE A 346 7.81 12.23 -4.49
N HIS A 347 8.38 12.15 -3.27
CA HIS A 347 9.59 12.90 -2.95
C HIS A 347 10.78 12.45 -3.79
N ALA A 348 11.00 11.14 -3.95
CA ALA A 348 12.08 10.61 -4.77
C ALA A 348 11.97 11.04 -6.23
N LEU A 349 10.77 10.98 -6.82
CA LEU A 349 10.52 11.38 -8.21
C LEU A 349 10.77 12.88 -8.42
N ASN A 350 10.19 13.73 -7.58
CA ASN A 350 10.30 15.17 -7.74
C ASN A 350 11.72 15.68 -7.49
N THR A 351 12.38 15.19 -6.42
CA THR A 351 13.74 15.61 -6.08
C THR A 351 14.74 15.20 -7.15
N SER A 352 14.75 13.93 -7.56
CA SER A 352 15.70 13.45 -8.57
C SER A 352 15.56 14.17 -9.91
N MET A 353 14.32 14.42 -10.36
CA MET A 353 14.09 15.16 -11.59
C MET A 353 14.49 16.63 -11.48
N PHE A 354 14.23 17.28 -10.34
CA PHE A 354 14.65 18.66 -10.10
C PHE A 354 16.18 18.81 -10.12
N GLU A 355 16.90 17.91 -9.45
CA GLU A 355 18.37 17.89 -9.42
C GLU A 355 18.95 17.65 -10.83
N LEU A 356 18.39 16.69 -11.57
CA LEU A 356 18.81 16.43 -12.96
C LEU A 356 18.54 17.65 -13.86
N ALA A 357 17.36 18.26 -13.78
CA ALA A 357 17.02 19.44 -14.57
C ALA A 357 17.93 20.62 -14.24
N LEU A 358 18.32 20.79 -12.97
CA LEU A 358 19.27 21.82 -12.56
C LEU A 358 20.67 21.55 -13.12
N ALA A 359 21.16 20.31 -13.02
CA ALA A 359 22.44 19.91 -13.59
C ALA A 359 22.47 20.08 -15.12
N TYR A 360 21.39 19.69 -15.80
CA TYR A 360 21.28 19.82 -17.26
C TYR A 360 21.18 21.28 -17.71
N LYS A 361 20.45 22.12 -16.97
CA LYS A 361 20.38 23.57 -17.24
C LYS A 361 21.77 24.23 -17.15
N ASN A 362 22.59 23.84 -16.18
CA ASN A 362 23.89 24.46 -15.93
C ASN A 362 25.00 23.89 -16.82
N ASP A 363 25.02 22.57 -17.02
CA ASP A 363 26.16 21.85 -17.61
C ASP A 363 25.80 21.03 -18.85
N GLY A 364 24.55 21.07 -19.31
CA GLY A 364 24.07 20.28 -20.45
C GLY A 364 24.33 18.78 -20.28
N MET A 365 24.94 18.15 -21.29
CA MET A 365 25.22 16.71 -21.28
C MET A 365 26.18 16.27 -20.17
N ALA A 366 27.06 17.14 -19.68
CA ALA A 366 27.90 16.81 -18.53
C ALA A 366 27.05 16.63 -17.26
N GLY A 367 25.94 17.35 -17.13
CA GLY A 367 24.96 17.14 -16.07
C GLY A 367 24.26 15.79 -16.14
N TYR A 368 23.84 15.38 -17.34
CA TYR A 368 23.19 14.09 -17.56
C TYR A 368 24.17 12.91 -17.39
N SER A 369 25.39 13.02 -17.93
CA SER A 369 26.40 11.96 -17.84
C SER A 369 26.73 11.59 -16.40
N ARG A 370 26.72 12.54 -15.45
CA ARG A 370 26.90 12.22 -14.02
C ARG A 370 25.81 11.33 -13.43
N LEU A 371 24.56 11.44 -13.91
CA LEU A 371 23.50 10.51 -13.54
C LEU A 371 23.80 9.11 -14.10
N GLN A 372 24.22 9.02 -15.36
CA GLN A 372 24.58 7.75 -15.99
C GLN A 372 25.78 7.06 -15.31
N GLU A 373 26.83 7.79 -14.96
CA GLU A 373 27.96 7.26 -14.18
C GLU A 373 27.49 6.73 -12.82
N ARG A 374 26.58 7.46 -12.14
CA ARG A 374 25.98 6.99 -10.90
C ARG A 374 25.19 5.69 -11.08
N GLU A 375 24.51 5.52 -12.21
CA GLU A 375 23.80 4.28 -12.53
C GLU A 375 24.77 3.11 -12.76
N PHE A 376 25.92 3.33 -13.40
CA PHE A 376 26.98 2.31 -13.52
C PHE A 376 27.54 1.93 -12.14
N ASP A 377 27.80 2.91 -11.28
CA ASP A 377 28.26 2.64 -9.91
C ASP A 377 27.27 1.76 -9.16
N LEU A 378 25.96 2.06 -9.26
CA LEU A 378 24.90 1.29 -8.62
C LEU A 378 24.73 -0.11 -9.21
N GLU A 379 24.94 -0.30 -10.52
CA GLU A 379 24.97 -1.64 -11.13
C GLU A 379 26.11 -2.47 -10.53
N ALA A 380 27.29 -1.86 -10.37
CA ALA A 380 28.48 -2.52 -9.84
C ALA A 380 28.39 -2.81 -8.33
N SER A 381 27.85 -1.88 -7.53
CA SER A 381 27.82 -2.01 -6.07
C SER A 381 26.62 -2.79 -5.53
N ASP A 382 25.43 -2.53 -6.06
CA ASP A 382 24.15 -2.93 -5.44
C ASP A 382 23.22 -3.68 -6.40
N GLY A 383 23.66 -3.96 -7.63
CA GLY A 383 22.90 -4.74 -8.61
C GLY A 383 21.75 -3.98 -9.25
N TYR A 384 21.84 -2.65 -9.39
CA TYR A 384 20.92 -1.87 -10.23
C TYR A 384 20.98 -2.31 -11.70
N ARG A 385 19.86 -2.24 -12.42
CA ARG A 385 19.77 -2.82 -13.79
C ARG A 385 19.16 -1.92 -14.85
N ALA A 386 18.51 -0.82 -14.47
CA ALA A 386 17.75 -0.02 -15.44
C ALA A 386 18.63 0.85 -16.34
N ILE A 387 19.95 0.87 -16.14
CA ILE A 387 20.89 1.47 -17.09
C ILE A 387 20.82 0.78 -18.47
N LYS A 388 20.66 -0.54 -18.49
CA LYS A 388 20.31 -1.35 -19.67
C LYS A 388 18.81 -1.33 -19.88
N HIS A 389 18.30 -0.13 -20.19
CA HIS A 389 16.89 0.20 -20.19
C HIS A 389 16.07 -0.61 -21.20
N GLN A 390 16.63 -1.03 -22.34
CA GLN A 390 15.92 -1.86 -23.33
C GLN A 390 15.62 -3.24 -22.77
N SER A 391 16.64 -3.91 -22.25
CA SER A 391 16.51 -5.21 -21.59
C SER A 391 15.63 -5.12 -20.34
N PHE A 392 15.78 -4.04 -19.55
CA PHE A 392 15.02 -3.82 -18.32
C PHE A 392 13.51 -3.75 -18.56
N VAL A 393 13.06 -3.11 -19.65
CA VAL A 393 11.62 -3.06 -20.00
C VAL A 393 11.14 -4.28 -20.79
N GLY A 394 12.04 -5.21 -21.13
CA GLY A 394 11.73 -6.50 -21.71
C GLY A 394 11.87 -6.58 -23.23
N ALA A 395 12.72 -5.76 -23.87
CA ALA A 395 13.02 -5.91 -25.30
C ALA A 395 13.43 -7.36 -25.63
N GLY A 396 14.36 -7.93 -24.87
CA GLY A 396 14.78 -9.34 -25.04
C GLY A 396 13.66 -10.35 -24.80
N TYR A 397 12.73 -10.06 -23.88
CA TYR A 397 11.56 -10.92 -23.68
C TYR A 397 10.65 -10.94 -24.92
N PHE A 398 10.44 -9.79 -25.55
CA PHE A 398 9.62 -9.73 -26.77
C PHE A 398 10.35 -10.28 -27.99
N ASP A 399 11.69 -10.16 -28.05
CA ASP A 399 12.50 -10.82 -29.07
C ASP A 399 12.34 -12.36 -28.99
N GLU A 400 12.41 -12.94 -27.80
CA GLU A 400 12.21 -14.39 -27.61
C GLU A 400 10.79 -14.84 -27.99
N ILE A 401 9.76 -14.02 -27.72
CA ILE A 401 8.41 -14.28 -28.22
C ILE A 401 8.39 -14.29 -29.76
N GLN A 402 9.00 -13.28 -30.38
CA GLN A 402 9.03 -13.15 -31.83
C GLN A 402 9.77 -14.32 -32.50
N LEU A 403 10.92 -14.71 -31.94
CA LEU A 403 11.71 -15.86 -32.38
C LEU A 403 10.91 -17.15 -32.20
N THR A 404 10.23 -17.33 -31.07
CA THR A 404 9.36 -18.50 -30.84
C THR A 404 8.24 -18.59 -31.87
N ILE A 405 7.54 -17.48 -32.16
CA ILE A 405 6.46 -17.44 -33.16
C ILE A 405 6.97 -17.75 -34.56
N SER A 406 8.16 -17.25 -34.91
CA SER A 406 8.76 -17.41 -36.24
C SER A 406 9.55 -18.70 -36.42
N GLY A 407 9.67 -19.55 -35.40
CA GLY A 407 10.55 -20.73 -35.45
C GLY A 407 12.04 -20.38 -35.57
N GLY A 408 12.44 -19.20 -35.10
CA GLY A 408 13.83 -18.71 -35.13
C GLY A 408 14.21 -17.91 -36.37
N GLU A 409 13.26 -17.63 -37.28
CA GLU A 409 13.54 -16.95 -38.56
C GLU A 409 13.36 -15.42 -38.52
N ALA A 410 12.93 -14.85 -37.39
CA ALA A 410 12.71 -13.41 -37.28
C ALA A 410 13.98 -12.60 -37.55
N SER A 411 13.89 -11.69 -38.52
CA SER A 411 14.96 -10.75 -38.90
C SER A 411 14.82 -9.36 -38.27
N THR A 412 13.76 -9.14 -37.49
CA THR A 412 13.39 -7.85 -36.89
C THR A 412 13.42 -7.85 -35.36
N ALA A 413 14.19 -8.76 -34.76
CA ALA A 413 14.50 -8.72 -33.33
C ALA A 413 15.24 -7.42 -32.97
N ALA A 414 14.98 -6.89 -31.78
CA ALA A 414 15.34 -5.53 -31.39
C ALA A 414 16.71 -5.41 -30.72
N LEU A 415 17.12 -6.37 -29.87
CA LEU A 415 18.35 -6.24 -29.07
C LEU A 415 19.62 -6.47 -29.89
N LYS A 416 19.61 -7.43 -30.81
CA LYS A 416 20.78 -7.75 -31.64
C LYS A 416 21.09 -6.58 -32.58
N GLY A 417 22.31 -6.05 -32.48
CA GLY A 417 22.74 -4.86 -33.21
C GLY A 417 22.26 -3.54 -32.59
N SER A 418 21.71 -3.56 -31.37
CA SER A 418 21.34 -2.36 -30.63
C SER A 418 22.58 -1.65 -30.05
N THR A 419 22.43 -0.36 -29.74
CA THR A 419 23.47 0.38 -29.01
C THR A 419 23.66 -0.12 -27.58
N GLU A 420 22.63 -0.74 -26.98
CA GLU A 420 22.72 -1.36 -25.66
C GLU A 420 23.71 -2.53 -25.69
N GLU A 421 23.53 -3.48 -26.63
CA GLU A 421 24.47 -4.59 -26.85
C GLU A 421 25.90 -4.07 -27.13
N ALA A 422 26.04 -3.07 -28.01
CA ALA A 422 27.35 -2.60 -28.44
C ALA A 422 28.13 -1.77 -27.40
N GLN A 423 27.45 -1.08 -26.48
CA GLN A 423 28.08 -0.08 -25.60
C GLN A 423 27.95 -0.39 -24.10
N PHE A 424 27.03 -1.29 -23.71
CA PHE A 424 26.75 -1.59 -22.29
C PHE A 424 27.07 -3.04 -21.92
N GLU A 425 27.32 -3.92 -22.89
CA GLU A 425 27.82 -5.27 -22.63
C GLU A 425 29.35 -5.34 -22.72
N GLY A 426 30.00 -5.89 -21.68
CA GLY A 426 31.43 -6.24 -21.72
C GLY A 426 32.43 -5.08 -21.78
N VAL A 427 32.03 -3.83 -21.57
CA VAL A 427 32.94 -2.67 -21.58
C VAL A 427 33.59 -2.49 -20.20
N PRO A 428 34.92 -2.65 -20.05
CA PRO A 428 35.61 -2.23 -18.84
C PRO A 428 35.58 -0.71 -18.73
N GLN A 429 35.17 -0.18 -17.57
CA GLN A 429 35.19 1.26 -17.30
C GLN A 429 36.59 1.84 -17.58
N PRO A 430 36.71 2.96 -18.32
CA PRO A 430 37.99 3.64 -18.44
C PRO A 430 38.45 4.11 -17.06
N ALA A 431 39.66 3.70 -16.65
CA ALA A 431 40.27 4.16 -15.41
C ALA A 431 40.31 5.69 -15.41
N HIS A 432 39.68 6.31 -14.40
CA HIS A 432 39.69 7.76 -14.21
C HIS A 432 41.14 8.28 -14.22
N ALA A 433 41.42 9.24 -15.11
CA ALA A 433 42.66 10.01 -15.14
C ALA A 433 42.51 11.34 -14.39
#